data_AF-A0A1H4RR10-F1
#
_entry.id   AF-A0A1H4RR10-F1
#
_cell.length_a   1.000
_cell.length_b   1.000
_cell.length_c   1.000
_cell.angle_alpha   90.00
_cell.angle_beta   90.00
_cell.angle_gamma   90.00
#
_symmetry.space_group_name_H-M   'P 1'
#
loop_
_entity.id
_entity.type
_entity.pdbx_description
1 polymer ?
#
loop_
_entity_poly.entity_id
_entity_poly.type
_entity_poly.pdbx_seq_one_letter_code
_entity_poly.pdbx_strand_id
1 'polypeptide(L)'
;MIDRYIQVIQRTMSLTSSSLECIQYMVYQLEAGNLQQTIQHLHDLVNAFSHMERSLLLYLVELPPNEIESLTDDLRDAIDSLVAAYEKQDAGKAFHCIQELLLPAYLSWKHELERSMLRYTLS
;
A
#
# COMPACT_ATOMS: atom_id res chain seq x y z
N MET A 1 -21.98 4.81 -12.70
CA MET A 1 -22.45 3.45 -12.37
C MET A 1 -21.21 2.69 -11.98
N ILE A 2 -20.84 2.82 -10.71
CA ILE A 2 -19.63 2.23 -10.13
C ILE A 2 -19.64 0.70 -10.23
N ASP A 3 -20.83 0.12 -10.44
CA ASP A 3 -21.08 -1.31 -10.72
C ASP A 3 -20.20 -1.87 -11.84
N ARG A 4 -19.88 -1.06 -12.87
CA ARG A 4 -18.99 -1.48 -13.97
C ARG A 4 -17.54 -1.73 -13.52
N TYR A 5 -17.16 -1.24 -12.34
CA TYR A 5 -15.83 -1.37 -11.76
C TYR A 5 -15.77 -2.38 -10.61
N ILE A 6 -16.85 -3.08 -10.25
CA ILE A 6 -16.87 -4.02 -9.12
C ILE A 6 -15.71 -5.03 -9.17
N GLN A 7 -15.43 -5.61 -10.34
CA GLN A 7 -14.32 -6.56 -10.48
C GLN A 7 -12.94 -5.89 -10.25
N VAL A 8 -12.79 -4.64 -10.67
CA VAL A 8 -11.56 -3.87 -10.44
C VAL A 8 -11.42 -3.56 -8.96
N ILE A 9 -12.50 -3.09 -8.31
CA ILE A 9 -12.56 -2.83 -6.88
C ILE A 9 -12.17 -4.08 -6.08
N GLN A 10 -12.79 -5.22 -6.35
CA GLN A 10 -12.49 -6.48 -5.64
C GLN A 10 -11.03 -6.90 -5.81
N ARG A 11 -10.44 -6.75 -7.00
CA ARG A 11 -9.02 -7.03 -7.23
C ARG A 11 -8.11 -6.05 -6.51
N THR A 12 -8.44 -4.76 -6.52
CA THR A 12 -7.73 -3.75 -5.73
C THR A 12 -7.74 -4.15 -4.24
N MET A 13 -8.90 -4.52 -3.69
CA MET A 13 -9.02 -4.94 -2.28
C MET A 13 -8.25 -6.22 -1.95
N SER A 14 -8.21 -7.18 -2.86
CA SER A 14 -7.36 -8.37 -2.68
C SER A 14 -5.88 -7.98 -2.68
N LEU A 15 -5.47 -7.09 -3.57
CA LEU A 15 -4.08 -6.64 -3.68
C LEU A 15 -3.64 -5.78 -2.48
N THR A 16 -4.56 -5.01 -1.89
CA THR A 16 -4.25 -4.26 -0.66
C THR A 16 -3.96 -5.20 0.51
N SER A 17 -4.63 -6.35 0.56
CA SER A 17 -4.46 -7.33 1.64
C SER A 17 -3.15 -8.10 1.52
N SER A 18 -2.82 -8.61 0.32
CA SER A 18 -1.54 -9.30 0.10
C SER A 18 -0.32 -8.36 0.22
N SER A 19 -0.47 -7.10 -0.16
CA SER A 19 0.58 -6.09 0.02
C SER A 19 0.82 -5.77 1.50
N LEU A 20 -0.22 -5.80 2.35
CA LEU A 20 -0.03 -5.68 3.81
C LEU A 20 0.77 -6.86 4.39
N GLU A 21 0.45 -8.08 3.96
CA GLU A 21 1.20 -9.28 4.36
C GLU A 21 2.67 -9.18 3.91
N CYS A 22 2.92 -8.67 2.71
CA CYS A 22 4.26 -8.39 2.20
C CYS A 22 5.02 -7.40 3.10
N ILE A 23 4.39 -6.29 3.48
CA ILE A 23 4.98 -5.29 4.40
C ILE A 23 5.33 -5.95 5.74
N GLN A 24 4.40 -6.73 6.32
CA GLN A 24 4.62 -7.43 7.59
C GLN A 24 5.78 -8.44 7.51
N TYR A 25 5.89 -9.17 6.40
CA TYR A 25 7.01 -10.06 6.15
C TYR A 25 8.34 -9.30 6.07
N MET A 26 8.36 -8.15 5.37
CA MET A 26 9.56 -7.31 5.27
C MET A 26 10.01 -6.81 6.64
N VAL A 27 9.09 -6.42 7.52
CA VAL A 27 9.40 -6.03 8.91
C VAL A 27 10.15 -7.14 9.63
N TYR A 28 9.61 -8.37 9.60
CA TYR A 28 10.20 -9.53 10.27
C TYR A 28 11.63 -9.82 9.76
N GLN A 29 11.86 -9.73 8.46
CA GLN A 29 13.19 -9.95 7.88
C GLN A 29 14.17 -8.82 8.21
N LEU A 30 13.71 -7.57 8.18
CA LEU A 30 14.56 -6.41 8.49
C LEU A 30 14.95 -6.35 9.96
N GLU A 31 14.07 -6.77 10.88
CA GLU A 31 14.40 -6.93 12.30
C GLU A 31 15.54 -7.94 12.50
N ALA A 32 15.58 -8.99 11.69
CA ALA A 32 16.67 -9.97 11.66
C ALA A 32 17.92 -9.50 10.87
N GLY A 33 17.91 -8.28 10.31
CA GLY A 33 19.01 -7.73 9.51
C GLY A 33 19.07 -8.23 8.06
N ASN A 34 18.05 -8.95 7.57
CA ASN A 34 18.04 -9.62 6.26
C ASN A 34 17.59 -8.71 5.11
N LEU A 35 18.18 -7.53 4.95
CA LEU A 35 17.80 -6.55 3.92
C LEU A 35 17.81 -7.13 2.49
N GLN A 36 18.80 -7.95 2.15
CA GLN A 36 18.91 -8.47 0.79
C GLN A 36 17.74 -9.37 0.40
N GLN A 37 17.14 -10.09 1.37
CA GLN A 37 16.03 -11.00 1.13
C GLN A 37 14.71 -10.26 0.88
N THR A 38 14.63 -8.98 1.27
CA THR A 38 13.43 -8.16 1.14
C THR A 38 13.44 -7.27 -0.10
N ILE A 39 14.52 -7.21 -0.88
CA ILE A 39 14.61 -6.36 -2.08
C ILE A 39 13.51 -6.70 -3.09
N GLN A 40 13.29 -7.98 -3.38
CA GLN A 40 12.22 -8.39 -4.31
C GLN A 40 10.83 -8.00 -3.76
N HIS A 41 10.63 -8.16 -2.46
CA HIS A 41 9.38 -7.80 -1.78
C HIS A 41 9.10 -6.29 -1.86
N LEU A 42 10.13 -5.44 -1.70
CA LEU A 42 10.01 -4.00 -1.92
C LEU A 42 9.60 -3.69 -3.37
N HIS A 43 10.28 -4.31 -4.35
CA HIS A 43 9.95 -4.10 -5.75
C HIS A 43 8.51 -4.51 -6.08
N ASP A 44 8.06 -5.66 -5.57
CA ASP A 44 6.71 -6.15 -5.78
C ASP A 44 5.67 -5.24 -5.10
N LEU A 45 5.98 -4.72 -3.90
CA LEU A 45 5.15 -3.75 -3.21
C LEU A 45 4.99 -2.44 -4.00
N VAL A 46 6.09 -1.87 -4.50
CA VAL A 46 6.07 -0.62 -5.29
C VAL A 46 5.22 -0.80 -6.56
N ASN A 47 5.38 -1.93 -7.24
CA ASN A 47 4.58 -2.24 -8.42
C ASN A 47 3.10 -2.44 -8.07
N ALA A 48 2.80 -3.19 -7.02
CA ALA A 48 1.44 -3.40 -6.55
C ALA A 48 0.77 -2.06 -6.22
N PHE A 49 1.44 -1.19 -5.48
CA PHE A 49 0.96 0.15 -5.16
C PHE A 49 0.66 0.97 -6.42
N SER A 50 1.61 1.03 -7.37
CA SER A 50 1.43 1.74 -8.64
C SER A 50 0.23 1.22 -9.45
N HIS A 51 -0.02 -0.09 -9.42
CA HIS A 51 -1.20 -0.68 -10.06
C HIS A 51 -2.50 -0.33 -9.34
N MET A 52 -2.50 -0.33 -8.01
CA MET A 52 -3.67 0.04 -7.20
C MET A 52 -4.03 1.51 -7.40
N GLU A 53 -3.05 2.40 -7.31
CA GLU A 53 -3.20 3.85 -7.55
C GLU A 53 -3.86 4.13 -8.91
N ARG A 54 -3.31 3.56 -10.00
CA ARG A 54 -3.89 3.74 -11.35
C ARG A 54 -5.31 3.19 -11.46
N SER A 55 -5.61 2.10 -10.76
CA SER A 55 -6.94 1.50 -10.77
C SER A 55 -7.96 2.37 -10.01
N LEU A 56 -7.54 2.99 -8.90
CA LEU A 56 -8.38 3.87 -8.10
C LEU A 56 -8.88 5.08 -8.90
N LEU A 57 -8.03 5.68 -9.73
CA LEU A 57 -8.38 6.82 -10.59
C LEU A 57 -9.61 6.58 -11.48
N LEU A 58 -9.92 5.32 -11.80
CA LEU A 58 -11.04 4.97 -12.69
C LEU A 58 -12.41 5.20 -12.07
N TYR A 59 -12.52 5.15 -10.75
CA TYR A 59 -13.80 5.19 -10.03
C TYR A 59 -13.79 6.09 -8.80
N LEU A 60 -12.67 6.73 -8.48
CA LEU A 60 -12.53 7.64 -7.34
C LEU A 60 -13.57 8.76 -7.36
N VAL A 61 -13.86 9.33 -8.53
CA VAL A 61 -14.88 10.38 -8.71
C VAL A 61 -16.31 9.89 -8.45
N GLU A 62 -16.54 8.57 -8.52
CA GLU A 62 -17.84 7.95 -8.24
C GLU A 62 -18.01 7.59 -6.75
N LEU A 63 -16.97 7.76 -5.93
CA LEU A 63 -17.02 7.49 -4.49
C LEU A 63 -17.60 8.69 -3.70
N PRO A 64 -18.22 8.44 -2.54
CA PRO A 64 -18.57 9.49 -1.58
C PRO A 64 -17.33 10.30 -1.15
N PRO A 65 -17.51 11.47 -0.52
CA PRO A 65 -16.41 12.23 0.06
C PRO A 65 -15.49 11.33 0.92
N ASN A 66 -14.20 11.38 0.61
CA ASN A 66 -13.18 10.49 1.15
C ASN A 66 -11.82 11.21 1.17
N GLU A 67 -10.84 10.58 1.81
CA GLU A 67 -9.47 11.07 1.97
C GLU A 67 -8.45 10.25 1.15
N ILE A 68 -8.93 9.43 0.19
CA ILE A 68 -8.09 8.45 -0.52
C ILE A 68 -6.94 9.14 -1.26
N GLU A 69 -7.15 10.29 -1.92
CA GLU A 69 -6.08 10.99 -2.64
C GLU A 69 -4.95 11.42 -1.69
N SER A 70 -5.31 12.13 -0.61
CA SER A 70 -4.35 12.60 0.40
C SER A 70 -3.58 11.43 1.02
N LEU A 71 -4.28 10.35 1.40
CA LEU A 71 -3.65 9.17 1.98
C LEU A 71 -2.80 8.40 0.96
N THR A 72 -3.13 8.49 -0.33
CA THR A 72 -2.31 7.91 -1.41
C THR A 72 -1.00 8.68 -1.54
N ASP A 73 -1.04 10.01 -1.42
CA ASP A 73 0.16 10.85 -1.44
C ASP A 73 1.05 10.56 -0.22
N ASP A 74 0.47 10.48 1.00
CA ASP A 74 1.21 10.12 2.21
C ASP A 74 1.88 8.73 2.09
N LEU A 75 1.16 7.76 1.51
CA LEU A 75 1.70 6.43 1.27
C LEU A 75 2.82 6.44 0.23
N ARG A 76 2.72 7.27 -0.81
CA ARG A 76 3.78 7.44 -1.82
C ARG A 76 5.05 8.00 -1.18
N ASP A 77 4.94 9.03 -0.36
CA ASP A 77 6.08 9.62 0.35
C ASP A 77 6.76 8.63 1.31
N ALA A 78 5.97 7.77 1.96
CA ALA A 78 6.49 6.70 2.82
C ALA A 78 7.22 5.61 2.01
N ILE A 79 6.70 5.23 0.84
CA ILE A 79 7.37 4.30 -0.08
C ILE A 79 8.68 4.89 -0.59
N ASP A 80 8.69 6.15 -1.01
CA ASP A 80 9.90 6.84 -1.49
C ASP A 80 10.98 6.91 -0.40
N SER A 81 10.57 7.20 0.83
CA SER A 81 11.47 7.18 2.00
C SER A 81 12.07 5.80 2.25
N LEU A 82 11.28 4.72 2.07
CA LEU A 82 11.76 3.35 2.20
C LEU A 82 12.74 2.98 1.08
N VAL A 83 12.41 3.31 -0.18
CA VAL A 83 13.30 3.08 -1.34
C VAL A 83 14.65 3.76 -1.10
N ALA A 84 14.66 5.01 -0.64
CA ALA A 84 15.88 5.74 -0.33
C ALA A 84 16.73 5.08 0.79
N ALA A 85 16.12 4.33 1.70
CA ALA A 85 16.85 3.55 2.71
C ALA A 85 17.49 2.28 2.10
N TYR A 86 16.78 1.59 1.20
CA TYR A 86 17.30 0.44 0.47
C TYR A 86 18.45 0.80 -0.48
N GLU A 87 18.36 1.94 -1.16
CA GLU A 87 19.45 2.44 -2.02
C GLU A 87 20.75 2.67 -1.23
N LYS A 88 20.63 3.06 0.04
CA LYS A 88 21.75 3.25 0.96
C LYS A 88 22.21 1.97 1.65
N GLN A 89 21.55 0.84 1.37
CA GLN A 89 21.80 -0.46 2.03
C GLN A 89 21.69 -0.38 3.56
N ASP A 90 20.82 0.50 4.06
CA ASP A 90 20.67 0.76 5.50
C ASP A 90 19.45 -0.01 6.04
N ALA A 91 19.71 -1.22 6.54
CA ALA A 91 18.67 -2.11 7.06
C ALA A 91 17.94 -1.52 8.27
N GLY A 92 18.66 -0.82 9.17
CA GLY A 92 18.09 -0.21 10.36
C GLY A 92 17.17 0.96 9.99
N LYS A 93 17.60 1.81 9.05
CA LYS A 93 16.74 2.87 8.52
C LYS A 93 15.54 2.30 7.77
N ALA A 94 15.72 1.26 6.96
CA ALA A 94 14.62 0.61 6.26
C ALA A 94 13.58 0.06 7.24
N PHE A 95 14.01 -0.63 8.30
CA PHE A 95 13.14 -1.11 9.37
C PHE A 95 12.34 0.03 10.01
N HIS A 96 13.02 1.10 10.40
CA HIS A 96 12.40 2.28 11.00
C HIS A 96 11.40 2.96 10.05
N CYS A 97 11.75 3.12 8.77
CA CYS A 97 10.85 3.65 7.75
C CYS A 97 9.59 2.79 7.61
N ILE A 98 9.70 1.45 7.68
CA ILE A 98 8.51 0.62 7.63
C ILE A 98 7.62 0.81 8.86
N GLN A 99 8.21 0.76 10.06
CA GLN A 99 7.45 0.81 11.31
C GLN A 99 6.77 2.17 11.54
N GLU A 100 7.48 3.27 11.28
CA GLU A 100 7.00 4.61 11.65
C GLU A 100 6.30 5.36 10.51
N LEU A 101 6.57 4.99 9.24
CA LEU A 101 6.03 5.71 8.07
C LEU A 101 5.12 4.81 7.25
N LEU A 102 5.68 3.74 6.67
CA LEU A 102 4.97 2.95 5.66
C LEU A 102 3.77 2.21 6.25
N LEU A 103 3.96 1.46 7.34
CA LEU A 103 2.89 0.64 7.91
C LEU A 103 1.72 1.48 8.43
N PRO A 104 1.94 2.58 9.19
CA PRO A 104 0.86 3.49 9.58
C PRO A 104 0.14 4.12 8.38
N ALA A 105 0.88 4.64 7.39
CA ALA A 105 0.28 5.24 6.19
C ALA A 105 -0.55 4.21 5.41
N TYR A 106 -0.02 3.01 5.24
CA TYR A 106 -0.68 1.92 4.53
C TYR A 106 -1.96 1.48 5.22
N LEU A 107 -1.95 1.35 6.55
CA LEU A 107 -3.14 0.97 7.31
C LEU A 107 -4.23 2.03 7.23
N SER A 108 -3.87 3.31 7.35
CA SER A 108 -4.83 4.43 7.19
C SER A 108 -5.43 4.46 5.79
N TRP A 109 -4.59 4.36 4.76
CA TRP A 109 -5.03 4.32 3.37
C TRP A 109 -5.94 3.12 3.09
N LYS A 110 -5.54 1.91 3.51
CA LYS A 110 -6.35 0.70 3.36
C LYS A 110 -7.69 0.83 4.09
N HIS A 111 -7.70 1.37 5.31
CA HIS A 111 -8.93 1.59 6.06
C HIS A 111 -9.89 2.52 5.32
N GLU A 112 -9.39 3.62 4.77
CA GLU A 112 -10.19 4.58 4.02
C GLU A 112 -10.75 3.98 2.72
N LEU A 113 -9.95 3.16 2.02
CA LEU A 113 -10.43 2.37 0.88
C LEU A 113 -11.57 1.45 1.29
N GLU A 114 -11.39 0.65 2.34
CA GLU A 114 -12.41 -0.28 2.84
C GLU A 114 -13.69 0.45 3.24
N ARG A 115 -13.57 1.57 3.94
CA ARG A 115 -14.70 2.42 4.36
C ARG A 115 -15.46 2.97 3.17
N SER A 116 -14.73 3.48 2.17
CA SER A 116 -15.32 4.07 0.96
C SER A 116 -15.94 3.01 0.05
N MET A 117 -15.47 1.77 0.13
CA MET A 117 -15.89 0.67 -0.72
C MET A 117 -16.84 -0.33 -0.06
N LEU A 118 -17.15 -0.18 1.23
CA LEU A 118 -17.95 -1.13 2.02
C LEU A 118 -19.28 -1.53 1.36
N ARG A 119 -19.90 -0.59 0.63
CA ARG A 119 -21.17 -0.80 -0.08
C ARG A 119 -21.06 -1.65 -1.35
N TYR A 120 -19.84 -1.90 -1.83
CA TYR A 120 -19.55 -2.57 -3.10
C TYR A 120 -18.81 -3.90 -2.90
N THR A 121 -18.40 -4.21 -1.67
CA THR A 121 -17.73 -5.46 -1.29
C THR A 121 -18.64 -6.41 -0.51
N LEU A 122 -19.78 -5.94 0.00
CA LEU A 122 -20.85 -6.77 0.55
C LEU A 122 -21.77 -7.24 -0.59
N SER A 123 -21.55 -8.46 -1.10
CA SER A 123 -22.47 -9.19 -1.99
C SER A 123 -22.32 -10.68 -1.77
#